data_AF-A0A3A0ANT4-F1
#
_entry.id   AF-A0A3A0ANT4-F1
#
_cell.length_a   1.000
_cell.length_b   1.000
_cell.length_c   1.000
_cell.angle_alpha   90.00
_cell.angle_beta   90.00
_cell.angle_gamma   90.00
#
_symmetry.space_group_name_H-M   'P 1'
#
loop_
_entity.id
_entity.type
_entity.pdbx_description
1 polymer ?
#
loop_
_entity_poly.entity_id
_entity_poly.type
_entity_poly.pdbx_seq_one_letter_code
_entity_poly.pdbx_strand_id
1 'polypeptide(L)'
;MVTAPGLGLVKPGANEDTGYWAFTDRTLRNLFTKRFAGDLVKVEACGNVLAASAFFHGLAADQLDAQELAQRDPQYPVVITVKAVKDRNDAGGA
;
A
#
# COMPACT_ATOMS: atom_id res chain seq x y z
N MET A 1 9.63 -6.43 4.15
CA MET A 1 8.27 -6.22 3.61
C MET A 1 7.73 -4.95 4.21
N VAL A 2 7.01 -4.14 3.43
CA VAL A 2 6.44 -2.86 3.89
C VAL A 2 4.96 -2.79 3.52
N THR A 3 4.17 -2.17 4.37
CA THR A 3 2.79 -1.78 4.10
C THR A 3 2.67 -0.26 4.22
N ALA A 4 1.97 0.35 3.28
CA ALA A 4 1.67 1.77 3.28
C ALA A 4 0.15 1.98 3.12
N PRO A 5 -0.41 3.06 3.68
CA PRO A 5 -1.79 3.42 3.41
C PRO A 5 -1.96 3.80 1.94
N GLY A 6 -3.10 3.40 1.35
CA GLY A 6 -3.55 3.91 0.06
C GLY A 6 -4.54 5.07 0.26
N LEU A 7 -5.76 4.89 -0.22
CA LEU A 7 -6.92 5.72 0.09
C LEU A 7 -7.14 5.78 1.60
N GLY A 8 -7.30 6.99 2.11
CA GLY A 8 -7.40 7.25 3.54
C GLY A 8 -8.18 8.52 3.83
N LEU A 9 -8.57 8.68 5.09
CA LEU A 9 -9.18 9.91 5.57
C LEU A 9 -8.12 11.00 5.67
N VAL A 10 -8.42 12.18 5.13
CA VAL A 10 -7.66 13.39 5.44
C VAL A 10 -8.09 13.85 6.83
N LYS A 11 -7.16 13.83 7.79
CA LYS A 11 -7.46 14.23 9.16
C LYS A 11 -7.51 15.77 9.27
N PRO A 12 -8.60 16.39 9.73
CA PRO A 12 -8.62 17.81 10.02
C PRO A 12 -7.71 18.13 11.22
N GLY A 13 -6.95 19.22 11.14
CA GLY A 13 -5.98 19.64 12.17
C GLY A 13 -4.64 18.89 12.13
N ALA A 14 -4.48 17.99 11.17
CA ALA A 14 -3.19 17.42 10.85
C ALA A 14 -2.39 18.49 10.09
N ASN A 15 -1.22 18.87 10.59
CA ASN A 15 -0.35 19.87 9.97
C ASN A 15 -0.14 19.56 8.46
N GLU A 16 0.28 20.56 7.67
CA GLU A 16 0.61 20.40 6.24
C GLU A 16 1.51 19.18 5.95
N ASP A 17 2.26 18.71 6.95
CA ASP A 17 3.12 17.53 6.93
C ASP A 17 2.42 16.15 6.94
N THR A 18 1.10 16.05 7.08
CA THR A 18 0.46 14.71 7.17
C THR A 18 0.21 14.02 5.82
N GLY A 19 0.40 14.74 4.71
CA GLY A 19 0.31 14.19 3.35
C GLY A 19 1.54 13.39 2.89
N TYR A 20 2.65 13.36 3.63
CA TYR A 20 3.90 12.70 3.19
C TYR A 20 3.75 11.20 2.90
N TRP A 21 2.73 10.56 3.47
CA TRP A 21 2.49 9.12 3.34
C TRP A 21 1.40 8.77 2.32
N ALA A 22 0.94 9.75 1.52
CA ALA A 22 -0.01 9.55 0.43
C ALA A 22 0.66 8.86 -0.77
N PHE A 23 0.93 7.57 -0.62
CA PHE A 23 1.60 6.77 -1.63
C PHE A 23 0.62 6.17 -2.64
N THR A 24 1.05 6.14 -3.90
CA THR A 24 0.46 5.27 -4.93
C THR A 24 1.35 4.05 -5.14
N ASP A 25 0.81 3.00 -5.75
CA ASP A 25 1.56 1.82 -6.17
C ASP A 25 2.73 2.21 -7.09
N ARG A 26 2.52 3.21 -7.96
CA ARG A 26 3.54 3.76 -8.84
C ARG A 26 4.67 4.45 -8.08
N THR A 27 4.33 5.27 -7.08
CA THR A 27 5.31 5.96 -6.24
C THR A 27 6.18 4.96 -5.48
N LEU A 28 5.56 3.96 -4.85
CA LEU A 28 6.28 2.92 -4.12
C LEU A 28 7.13 2.05 -5.03
N ARG A 29 6.61 1.66 -6.21
CA ARG A 29 7.39 0.93 -7.20
C ARG A 29 8.64 1.74 -7.57
N ASN A 30 8.48 3.00 -7.96
CA ASN A 30 9.61 3.87 -8.31
C ASN A 30 10.63 4.00 -7.17
N LEU A 31 10.17 4.20 -5.93
CA LEU A 31 11.04 4.34 -4.77
C LEU A 31 11.88 3.09 -4.52
N PHE A 32 11.26 1.90 -4.57
CA PHE A 32 11.95 0.65 -4.30
C PHE A 32 12.84 0.19 -5.45
N THR A 33 12.43 0.39 -6.71
CA THR A 33 13.27 0.04 -7.87
C THR A 33 14.54 0.88 -8.00
N LYS A 34 14.66 1.99 -7.25
CA LYS A 34 15.93 2.74 -7.13
C LYS A 34 16.98 2.03 -6.27
N ARG A 35 16.58 1.07 -5.44
CA ARG A 35 17.46 0.39 -4.46
C ARG A 35 17.50 -1.12 -4.60
N PHE A 36 16.50 -1.70 -5.24
CA PHE A 36 16.39 -3.13 -5.49
C PHE A 36 16.19 -3.36 -6.98
N ALA A 37 16.72 -4.48 -7.50
CA ALA A 37 16.45 -4.90 -8.87
C ALA A 37 14.92 -5.01 -9.10
N GLY A 38 14.43 -4.49 -10.23
CA GLY A 38 13.00 -4.27 -10.43
C GLY A 38 12.15 -5.55 -10.45
N ASP A 39 12.74 -6.66 -10.87
CA ASP A 39 12.19 -8.01 -10.84
C ASP A 39 12.10 -8.59 -9.41
N LEU A 40 12.93 -8.09 -8.49
CA LEU A 40 12.88 -8.41 -7.06
C LEU A 40 11.92 -7.51 -6.26
N VAL A 41 11.18 -6.61 -6.93
CA VAL A 41 10.20 -5.70 -6.32
C VAL A 41 8.78 -6.03 -6.78
N LYS A 42 7.98 -6.56 -5.86
CA LYS A 42 6.53 -6.75 -6.01
C LYS A 42 5.78 -5.67 -5.22
N VAL A 43 4.91 -4.94 -5.90
CA VAL A 43 4.00 -3.95 -5.31
C VAL A 43 2.57 -4.39 -5.60
N GLU A 44 1.72 -4.44 -4.58
CA GLU A 44 0.32 -4.85 -4.71
C GLU A 44 -0.61 -3.86 -4.01
N ALA A 45 -1.56 -3.31 -4.76
CA ALA A 45 -2.68 -2.54 -4.25
C ALA A 45 -3.76 -3.49 -3.73
N CYS A 46 -4.07 -3.38 -2.44
CA CYS A 46 -5.05 -4.19 -1.74
C CYS A 46 -6.25 -3.32 -1.35
N GLY A 47 -7.44 -3.73 -1.76
CA GLY A 47 -8.67 -2.99 -1.51
C GLY A 47 -9.63 -3.13 -2.67
N ASN A 48 -10.85 -2.67 -2.43
CA ASN A 48 -11.89 -2.52 -3.43
C ASN A 48 -12.87 -1.44 -2.95
N VAL A 49 -13.87 -1.11 -3.76
CA VAL A 49 -14.83 -0.05 -3.44
C VAL A 49 -15.57 -0.32 -2.12
N LEU A 50 -15.98 -1.57 -1.85
CA LEU A 50 -16.65 -1.95 -0.61
C LEU A 50 -15.74 -1.73 0.60
N ALA A 51 -14.50 -2.23 0.53
CA ALA A 51 -13.52 -2.08 1.60
C ALA A 51 -13.18 -0.60 1.86
N ALA A 52 -13.07 0.22 0.81
CA ALA A 52 -12.83 1.66 0.94
C ALA A 52 -14.01 2.37 1.60
N SER A 53 -15.24 2.11 1.15
CA SER A 53 -16.44 2.66 1.76
C SER A 53 -16.57 2.26 3.23
N ALA A 54 -16.37 0.97 3.54
CA ALA A 54 -16.40 0.46 4.91
C ALA A 54 -15.35 1.12 5.80
N PHE A 55 -14.12 1.28 5.31
CA PHE A 55 -13.05 1.98 6.00
C PHE A 55 -13.43 3.44 6.32
N PHE A 56 -14.02 4.17 5.37
CA PHE A 56 -14.48 5.54 5.60
C PHE A 56 -15.63 5.63 6.61
N HIS A 57 -16.47 4.60 6.70
CA HIS A 57 -17.51 4.49 7.71
C HIS A 57 -17.02 3.96 9.07
N GLY A 58 -15.74 3.61 9.20
CA GLY A 58 -15.15 3.09 10.44
C GLY A 58 -15.56 1.65 10.77
N LEU A 59 -16.01 0.87 9.77
CA LEU A 59 -16.31 -0.55 9.93
C LEU A 59 -15.01 -1.36 10.02
N ALA A 60 -15.03 -2.38 10.87
CA ALA A 60 -13.95 -3.35 10.98
C ALA A 60 -14.03 -4.41 9.87
N ALA A 61 -12.88 -5.01 9.54
CA ALA A 61 -12.76 -5.97 8.44
C ALA A 61 -13.56 -7.27 8.67
N ASP A 62 -13.74 -7.67 9.93
CA ASP A 62 -14.52 -8.85 10.34
C ASP A 62 -16.05 -8.63 10.25
N GLN A 63 -16.47 -7.39 10.01
CA GLN A 63 -17.87 -7.05 9.73
C GLN A 63 -18.22 -7.18 8.23
N LEU A 64 -17.25 -7.53 7.38
CA LEU A 64 -17.42 -7.73 5.94
C LEU A 64 -17.28 -9.22 5.58
N ASP A 65 -17.90 -9.64 4.48
CA ASP A 65 -17.65 -10.97 3.94
C ASP A 65 -16.18 -11.09 3.47
N ALA A 66 -15.55 -12.21 3.81
CA ALA A 66 -14.14 -12.43 3.53
C ALA A 66 -13.84 -12.57 2.03
N GLN A 67 -14.77 -13.12 1.23
CA GLN A 67 -14.60 -13.23 -0.22
C GLN A 67 -14.72 -11.86 -0.88
N GLU A 68 -15.70 -11.05 -0.45
CA GLU A 68 -15.86 -9.67 -0.94
C GLU A 68 -14.63 -8.81 -0.57
N LEU A 69 -14.13 -8.93 0.67
CA LEU A 69 -12.93 -8.20 1.11
C LEU A 69 -11.64 -8.67 0.39
N ALA A 70 -11.59 -9.94 -0.03
CA ALA A 70 -10.46 -10.49 -0.77
C ALA A 70 -10.40 -9.99 -2.23
N GLN A 71 -11.50 -9.50 -2.80
CA GLN A 71 -11.51 -8.93 -4.15
C GLN A 71 -10.58 -7.73 -4.24
N ARG A 72 -9.93 -7.59 -5.41
CA ARG A 72 -8.94 -6.54 -5.68
C ARG A 72 -9.47 -5.64 -6.79
N ASP A 73 -9.63 -4.36 -6.47
CA ASP A 73 -9.86 -3.30 -7.44
C ASP A 73 -8.70 -2.28 -7.34
N PRO A 74 -7.81 -2.22 -8.34
CA PRO A 74 -6.69 -1.28 -8.37
C PRO A 74 -7.10 0.20 -8.30
N GLN A 75 -8.36 0.53 -8.61
CA GLN A 75 -8.87 1.90 -8.50
C GLN A 75 -9.14 2.33 -7.05
N TYR A 76 -9.27 1.36 -6.13
CA TYR A 76 -9.56 1.60 -4.71
C TYR A 76 -8.54 0.93 -3.77
N PRO A 77 -7.24 1.33 -3.84
CA PRO A 77 -6.24 0.80 -2.94
C PRO A 77 -6.51 1.29 -1.51
N VAL A 78 -6.84 0.42 -0.57
CA VAL A 78 -6.95 0.78 0.87
C VAL A 78 -5.58 0.63 1.54
N VAL A 79 -4.86 -0.43 1.19
CA VAL A 79 -3.50 -0.73 1.64
C VAL A 79 -2.64 -1.04 0.42
N ILE A 80 -1.40 -0.55 0.40
CA ILE A 80 -0.42 -0.92 -0.63
C ILE A 80 0.69 -1.71 0.05
N THR A 81 1.03 -2.85 -0.51
CA THR A 81 2.09 -3.73 0.02
C THR A 81 3.29 -3.73 -0.91
N VAL A 82 4.49 -3.77 -0.33
CA VAL A 82 5.75 -3.88 -1.05
C VAL A 82 6.57 -5.04 -0.49
N LYS A 83 6.91 -5.96 -1.38
CA LYS A 83 7.92 -6.99 -1.15
C LYS A 83 9.12 -6.69 -2.06
N ALA A 84 10.22 -6.30 -1.44
CA ALA A 84 11.51 -6.16 -2.09
C ALA A 84 12.48 -7.18 -1.50
N VAL A 85 13.22 -7.88 -2.37
CA VAL A 85 14.20 -8.90 -1.99
C VAL A 85 15.59 -8.39 -2.36
N LYS A 86 16.54 -8.46 -1.41
CA LYS A 86 17.94 -8.13 -1.69
C LYS A 86 18.52 -9.17 -2.64
N ASP A 87 19.24 -8.74 -3.67
CA ASP A 87 19.99 -9.67 -4.51
C ASP A 87 21.08 -10.34 -3.67
N ARG A 88 21.22 -11.66 -3.81
CA ARG A 88 22.26 -12.44 -3.12
C ARG A 88 23.67 -11.96 -3.51
N ASN A 89 23.83 -11.33 -4.67
CA ASN A 89 25.08 -10.72 -5.11
C ASN A 89 25.38 -9.33 -4.53
N ASP A 90 24.38 -8.64 -3.96
CA ASP A 90 24.54 -7.30 -3.33
C ASP A 90 25.06 -7.38 -1.87
N ALA A 91 25.51 -8.55 -1.42
CA ALA A 91 26.03 -8.75 -0.07
C ALA A 91 27.44 -8.16 0.18
N GLY A 92 28.07 -7.54 -0.83
CA GLY A 92 29.45 -7.03 -0.75
C GLY A 92 29.64 -5.55 -0.42
N GLY A 93 28.58 -4.76 -0.22
CA GLY A 93 28.69 -3.34 0.14
C GLY A 93 28.39 -3.11 1.62
N ALA A 94 29.44 -3.09 2.45
CA ALA A 94 29.43 -2.55 3.81
C ALA A 94 29.92 -1.10 3.79
#